data_AF-A0A1F8SLM1-F1
#
_entry.id   AF-A0A1F8SLM1-F1
#
_cell.length_a   1.000
_cell.length_b   1.000
_cell.length_c   1.000
_cell.angle_alpha   90.00
_cell.angle_beta   90.00
_cell.angle_gamma   90.00
#
_symmetry.space_group_name_H-M   'P 1'
#
loop_
_entity.id
_entity.type
_entity.pdbx_description
1 polymer ?
#
loop_
_entity_poly.entity_id
_entity_poly.type
_entity_poly.pdbx_seq_one_letter_code
_entity_poly.pdbx_strand_id
1 'polypeptide(L)'
;MPKARTELQPANWQITATTVRCDLVDDFVTIIVNKDWTTKCIWYKRYKQKALEDRKQKFDRNMRLKMEKCQGPECSHVTDYRDKLIKEEFGGK
;
A
#
# COMPACT_ATOMS: atom_id res chain seq x y z
N MET A 1 6.09 20.22 -2.19
CA MET A 1 4.76 20.34 -1.57
C MET A 1 3.78 19.47 -2.37
N PRO A 2 3.47 18.22 -1.96
CA PRO A 2 2.48 17.40 -2.66
C PRO A 2 1.07 17.75 -2.19
N LYS A 3 0.20 17.89 -3.18
CA LYS A 3 -1.17 18.42 -3.18
C LYS A 3 -2.12 17.66 -2.25
N ALA A 4 -3.00 18.44 -1.61
CA ALA A 4 -4.35 18.13 -1.14
C ALA A 4 -4.62 16.65 -0.79
N ARG A 5 -4.34 16.25 0.46
CA ARG A 5 -4.98 15.08 1.04
C ARG A 5 -6.46 15.42 1.21
N THR A 6 -7.28 14.76 0.40
CA THR A 6 -8.74 14.82 0.34
C THR A 6 -9.35 15.01 1.73
N GLU A 7 -10.24 16.00 1.85
CA GLU A 7 -10.96 16.47 3.05
C GLU A 7 -11.97 15.44 3.61
N LEU A 8 -11.63 14.15 3.56
CA LEU A 8 -12.46 13.10 4.14
C LEU A 8 -12.33 13.16 5.66
N GLN A 9 -13.47 13.07 6.33
CA GLN A 9 -13.51 12.88 7.78
C GLN A 9 -12.69 11.62 8.13
N PRO A 10 -11.93 11.64 9.23
CA PRO A 10 -11.20 10.47 9.68
C PRO A 10 -12.18 9.31 9.90
N ALA A 11 -11.74 8.10 9.56
CA ALA A 11 -12.54 6.90 9.81
C ALA A 11 -12.78 6.68 11.31
N ASN A 12 -13.86 5.96 11.65
CA ASN A 12 -14.17 5.68 13.06
C ASN A 12 -13.23 4.62 13.67
N TRP A 13 -12.67 3.75 12.82
CA TRP A 13 -11.64 2.78 13.19
C TRP A 13 -10.24 3.39 13.17
N GLN A 14 -9.27 2.77 13.86
CA GLN A 14 -7.88 3.27 13.92
C GLN A 14 -7.03 2.83 12.73
N ILE A 15 -6.98 1.52 12.47
CA ILE A 15 -6.17 0.91 11.41
C ILE A 15 -6.91 -0.31 10.87
N THR A 16 -6.91 -0.50 9.55
CA THR A 16 -7.30 -1.75 8.91
C THR A 16 -6.11 -2.36 8.17
N ALA A 17 -6.04 -3.69 8.17
CA ALA A 17 -5.02 -4.43 7.46
C ALA A 17 -5.68 -5.56 6.66
N THR A 18 -5.32 -5.67 5.39
CA THR A 18 -5.74 -6.79 4.53
C THR A 18 -4.52 -7.42 3.89
N THR A 19 -4.57 -8.73 3.69
CA THR A 19 -3.54 -9.46 2.95
C THR A 19 -4.16 -9.93 1.64
N VAL A 20 -3.60 -9.47 0.53
CA VAL A 20 -4.07 -9.80 -0.82
C VAL A 20 -2.94 -10.44 -1.61
N ARG A 21 -3.29 -11.34 -2.53
CA ARG A 21 -2.31 -11.82 -3.52
C ARG A 21 -2.10 -10.71 -4.55
N CYS A 22 -0.85 -10.32 -4.77
CA CYS A 22 -0.46 -9.31 -5.75
C CYS A 22 0.22 -10.00 -6.92
N ASP A 23 -0.43 -10.01 -8.07
CA ASP A 23 0.04 -10.70 -9.28
C ASP A 23 1.33 -10.09 -9.83
N LEU A 24 1.59 -8.81 -9.57
CA LEU A 24 2.79 -8.10 -10.03
C LEU A 24 4.07 -8.67 -9.39
N VAL A 25 4.01 -8.97 -8.10
CA VAL A 25 5.15 -9.51 -7.33
C VAL A 25 5.05 -11.01 -7.13
N ASP A 26 3.97 -11.64 -7.61
CA ASP A 26 3.64 -13.05 -7.44
C ASP A 26 3.82 -13.48 -5.98
N ASP A 27 3.18 -12.73 -5.07
CA ASP A 27 3.34 -12.90 -3.63
C ASP A 27 2.14 -12.33 -2.86
N PHE A 28 2.03 -12.69 -1.59
CA PHE A 28 1.02 -12.10 -0.70
C PHE A 28 1.54 -10.81 -0.09
N VAL A 29 0.80 -9.72 -0.29
CA VAL A 29 1.16 -8.40 0.22
C VAL A 29 0.13 -7.94 1.24
N THR A 30 0.60 -7.38 2.34
CA THR A 30 -0.25 -6.75 3.34
C THR A 30 -0.39 -5.26 3.05
N ILE A 31 -1.63 -4.80 2.93
CA ILE A 31 -2.00 -3.41 2.74
C ILE A 31 -2.61 -2.93 4.05
N ILE A 32 -2.08 -1.82 4.57
CA ILE A 32 -2.57 -1.16 5.76
C ILE A 32 -3.16 0.18 5.38
N VAL A 33 -4.36 0.47 5.89
CA VAL A 33 -4.99 1.79 5.80
C VAL A 33 -5.18 2.32 7.21
N ASN A 34 -4.71 3.54 7.46
CA ASN A 34 -4.91 4.23 8.74
C ASN A 34 -6.17 5.10 8.67
N LYS A 35 -6.69 5.50 9.83
CA LYS A 35 -7.87 6.38 9.95
C LYS A 35 -7.78 7.68 9.15
N ASP A 36 -6.57 8.21 8.97
CA ASP A 36 -6.28 9.42 8.17
C ASP A 36 -6.20 9.12 6.66
N TRP A 37 -6.79 8.00 6.24
CA TRP A 37 -6.79 7.44 4.88
C TRP A 37 -5.40 7.26 4.28
N THR A 38 -4.38 7.18 5.13
CA THR A 38 -3.01 6.92 4.70
C THR A 38 -2.87 5.44 4.41
N THR A 39 -2.44 5.10 3.21
CA THR A 39 -2.22 3.72 2.80
C THR A 39 -0.75 3.36 2.84
N LYS A 40 -0.45 2.10 3.19
CA LYS A 40 0.90 1.55 3.18
C LYS A 40 0.86 0.10 2.70
N CYS A 41 1.57 -0.20 1.63
CA CYS A 41 1.90 -1.58 1.28
C CYS A 41 3.16 -2.02 2.04
N ILE A 42 3.02 -3.02 2.91
CA ILE A 42 4.12 -3.51 3.76
C ILE A 42 5.23 -4.12 2.93
N TRP A 43 4.88 -4.84 1.86
CA TRP A 43 5.86 -5.41 0.94
C TRP A 43 6.69 -4.31 0.27
N TYR A 44 6.04 -3.27 -0.26
CA TYR A 44 6.73 -2.12 -0.86
C TYR A 44 7.68 -1.45 0.13
N LYS A 45 7.19 -1.15 1.35
CA LYS A 45 8.00 -0.49 2.40
C LYS A 45 9.21 -1.34 2.78
N ARG A 46 9.03 -2.65 2.93
CA ARG A 46 10.07 -3.57 3.39
C ARG A 46 11.17 -3.82 2.35
N TYR A 47 10.79 -3.88 1.07
CA TYR A 47 11.70 -4.31 0.01
C TYR A 47 12.05 -3.17 -0.93
N LYS A 48 11.06 -2.59 -1.62
CA LYS A 48 11.31 -1.56 -2.64
C LYS A 48 11.80 -0.24 -2.05
N GLN A 49 11.13 0.29 -1.03
CA GLN A 49 11.54 1.53 -0.38
C GLN A 49 12.89 1.36 0.30
N LYS A 50 13.09 0.26 1.03
CA LYS A 50 14.35 -0.02 1.71
C LYS A 50 15.52 -0.18 0.75
N ALA A 51 15.32 -0.74 -0.45
CA ALA A 51 16.36 -0.80 -1.47
C ALA A 51 16.73 0.56 -2.08
N LEU A 52 15.79 1.51 -2.09
CA LEU A 52 16.06 2.88 -2.52
C LEU A 52 16.83 3.66 -1.45
N GLU A 53 16.50 3.45 -0.18
CA GLU A 53 17.13 4.10 0.97
C GLU A 53 18.52 3.52 1.30
N ASP A 54 18.65 2.19 1.25
CA ASP A 54 19.88 1.47 1.59
C ASP A 54 20.45 0.75 0.36
N ARG A 55 21.38 1.43 -0.33
CA ARG A 55 22.10 0.86 -1.50
C ARG A 55 23.03 -0.30 -1.15
N LYS A 56 23.29 -0.58 0.14
CA LYS A 56 24.16 -1.68 0.60
C LYS A 56 23.39 -2.99 0.75
N GLN A 57 22.06 -2.94 0.88
CA GLN A 57 21.24 -4.13 1.00
C GLN A 57 21.16 -4.90 -0.34
N LYS A 58 21.82 -6.06 -0.37
CA LYS A 58 21.77 -6.97 -1.51
C LYS A 58 20.47 -7.78 -1.45
N PHE A 59 19.61 -7.55 -2.44
CA PHE A 59 18.47 -8.42 -2.72
C PHE A 59 18.83 -9.43 -3.81
N ASP A 60 18.30 -10.65 -3.70
CA ASP A 60 18.40 -11.70 -4.72
C ASP A 60 17.87 -11.24 -6.08
N ARG A 61 18.35 -11.87 -7.16
CA ARG A 61 17.94 -11.54 -8.53
C ARG A 61 16.42 -11.62 -8.71
N ASN A 62 15.79 -12.66 -8.16
CA ASN A 62 14.34 -12.83 -8.22
C ASN A 62 13.60 -11.69 -7.50
N MET A 63 14.12 -11.28 -6.34
CA MET A 63 13.54 -10.20 -5.55
C MET A 63 13.62 -8.84 -6.26
N ARG A 64 14.75 -8.56 -6.92
CA ARG A 64 14.93 -7.36 -7.75
C ARG A 64 13.92 -7.31 -8.89
N LEU A 65 13.73 -8.43 -9.60
CA LEU A 65 12.72 -8.55 -10.66
C LEU A 65 11.30 -8.27 -10.14
N LYS A 66 10.95 -8.82 -8.97
CA LYS A 66 9.66 -8.51 -8.30
C LYS A 66 9.53 -7.02 -7.98
N MET A 67 10.60 -6.39 -7.47
CA MET A 67 10.59 -4.97 -7.12
C MET A 67 10.46 -4.05 -8.34
N GLU A 68 11.03 -4.43 -9.48
CA GLU A 68 10.88 -3.70 -10.75
C GLU A 68 9.42 -3.72 -11.21
N LYS A 69 8.73 -4.87 -11.07
CA LYS A 69 7.30 -5.02 -11.41
C LYS A 69 6.34 -4.29 -10.47
N CYS A 70 6.73 -4.05 -9.23
CA CYS A 70 5.88 -3.35 -8.26
C CYS A 70 5.64 -1.89 -8.70
N GLN A 71 4.38 -1.51 -8.94
CA GLN A 71 4.05 -0.16 -9.46
C GLN A 71 4.28 0.98 -8.46
N GLY A 72 4.33 0.70 -7.16
CA GLY A 72 4.60 1.70 -6.13
C GLY A 72 3.65 1.66 -4.93
N PRO A 73 3.64 2.71 -4.09
CA PRO A 73 2.84 2.78 -2.87
C PRO A 73 1.35 3.01 -3.12
N GLU A 74 0.97 3.53 -4.28
CA GLU A 74 -0.43 3.80 -4.69
C GLU A 74 -0.83 2.90 -5.88
N CYS A 75 -0.50 1.61 -5.80
CA CYS A 75 -0.91 0.65 -6.83
C CYS A 75 -2.41 0.33 -6.76
N SER A 76 -2.97 -0.26 -7.82
CA SER A 76 -4.41 -0.55 -7.92
C SER A 76 -4.96 -1.26 -6.69
N HIS A 77 -4.31 -2.34 -6.22
CA HIS A 77 -4.76 -3.06 -5.01
C HIS A 77 -4.87 -2.16 -3.76
N VAL A 78 -3.95 -1.21 -3.60
CA VAL A 78 -3.97 -0.28 -2.45
C VAL A 78 -5.08 0.73 -2.59
N THR A 79 -5.27 1.27 -3.79
CA THR A 79 -6.32 2.23 -4.09
C THR A 79 -7.71 1.59 -4.02
N ASP A 80 -7.89 0.39 -4.57
CA ASP A 80 -9.12 -0.40 -4.52
C ASP A 80 -9.52 -0.71 -3.08
N TYR A 81 -8.56 -1.16 -2.26
CA TYR A 81 -8.85 -1.45 -0.85
C TYR A 81 -9.23 -0.19 -0.07
N ARG A 82 -8.55 0.93 -0.32
CA ARG A 82 -8.90 2.22 0.28
C ARG A 82 -10.29 2.68 -0.16
N ASP A 83 -10.59 2.62 -1.46
CA ASP A 83 -11.89 3.03 -2.01
C ASP A 83 -13.03 2.18 -1.47
N LYS A 84 -12.80 0.87 -1.33
CA LYS A 84 -13.75 -0.04 -0.67
C LYS A 84 -14.05 0.41 0.76
N LEU A 85 -13.03 0.70 1.57
CA LEU A 85 -13.22 1.17 2.94
C LEU A 85 -13.92 2.52 3.01
N ILE A 86 -13.64 3.45 2.09
CA ILE A 86 -14.35 4.73 1.99
C ILE A 86 -15.84 4.48 1.71
N LYS A 87 -16.15 3.56 0.79
CA LYS A 87 -17.55 3.18 0.50
C LYS A 87 -18.23 2.48 1.68
N GLU A 88 -17.52 1.66 2.44
CA GLU A 88 -18.07 1.01 3.64
C GLU A 88 -18.34 2.03 4.75
N GLU A 89 -17.44 2.99 4.97
CA GLU A 89 -17.60 4.01 6.02
C GLU A 89 -18.66 5.09 5.67
N PHE A 90 -18.73 5.52 4.40
CA PHE A 90 -19.61 6.64 3.99
C PHE A 90 -20.82 6.22 3.13
N GLY A 91 -20.82 5.01 2.58
CA GLY A 91 -21.89 4.48 1.72
C GLY A 91 -22.92 3.61 2.46
N GLY A 92 -22.76 3.38 3.76
CA GLY A 92 -23.76 2.74 4.60
C GLY A 92 -24.86 3.73 5.02
N LYS A 93 -25.87 3.89 4.17
CA LYS A 93 -27.19 4.42 4.56
C LYS A 93 -28.25 3.34 4.38
#